data_AF-A0A964MBF6-F1
#
_entry.id   AF-A0A964MBF6-F1
#
_cell.length_a   1.000
_cell.length_b   1.000
_cell.length_c   1.000
_cell.angle_alpha   90.00
_cell.angle_beta   90.00
_cell.angle_gamma   90.00
#
_symmetry.space_group_name_H-M   'P 1'
#
loop_
_entity.id
_entity.type
_entity.pdbx_description
1 polymer ?
#
loop_
_entity_poly.entity_id
_entity_poly.type
_entity_poly.pdbx_seq_one_letter_code
_entity_poly.pdbx_strand_id
1 'polypeptide(L)'
;MKGNRRGGSWLTLLLVVLTFVAGAELQRRGSLTFARQNPGDIYRLLVQHLQLVFYSASIAVVLGLAIGIVLTRGFMRRYRETSLNLLGICQTVPSLAVIAIAMTYLGIGQKTAVFALVIY
;
A
#
# COMPACT_ATOMS: atom_id res chain seq x y z
N MET A 1 -12.96 2.11 -50.21
CA MET A 1 -13.36 2.21 -48.79
C MET A 1 -13.54 0.81 -48.20
N LYS A 2 -13.12 0.60 -46.94
CA LYS A 2 -13.36 -0.54 -46.02
C LYS A 2 -12.35 -1.71 -45.99
N GLY A 3 -11.15 -1.40 -45.48
CA GLY A 3 -10.64 -1.83 -44.17
C GLY A 3 -10.94 -3.24 -43.66
N ASN A 4 -9.96 -4.12 -43.80
CA ASN A 4 -9.80 -5.41 -43.13
C ASN A 4 -9.63 -5.24 -41.60
N ARG A 5 -10.61 -5.67 -40.78
CA ARG A 5 -10.56 -5.70 -39.30
C ARG A 5 -10.86 -7.10 -38.75
N ARG A 6 -9.94 -8.06 -38.91
CA ARG A 6 -10.02 -9.42 -38.33
C ARG A 6 -8.90 -9.72 -37.32
N GLY A 7 -8.57 -8.76 -36.44
CA GLY A 7 -7.51 -8.89 -35.43
C GLY A 7 -7.97 -8.95 -33.97
N GLY A 8 -9.28 -8.97 -33.69
CA GLY A 8 -9.83 -8.82 -32.33
C GLY A 8 -10.29 -10.09 -31.62
N SER A 9 -10.52 -11.20 -32.33
CA SER A 9 -11.22 -12.36 -31.77
C SER A 9 -10.41 -13.13 -30.71
N TRP A 10 -9.08 -13.18 -30.84
CA TRP A 10 -8.22 -13.85 -29.86
C TRP A 10 -8.12 -13.09 -28.53
N LEU A 11 -8.12 -11.75 -28.58
CA LEU A 11 -8.15 -10.91 -27.38
C LEU A 11 -9.48 -11.03 -26.64
N THR A 12 -10.60 -11.07 -27.37
CA THR A 12 -11.92 -11.28 -26.74
C THR A 12 -12.02 -12.67 -26.10
N LEU A 13 -11.46 -13.71 -26.71
CA LEU A 13 -11.45 -15.05 -26.12
C LEU A 13 -10.56 -15.11 -24.87
N LEU A 14 -9.38 -14.49 -24.89
CA LEU A 14 -8.51 -14.39 -23.71
C LEU A 14 -9.18 -13.64 -22.56
N LEU A 15 -9.85 -12.51 -22.84
CA LEU A 15 -10.58 -11.76 -21.81
C LEU A 15 -11.73 -12.58 -21.21
N VAL A 16 -12.48 -13.33 -22.02
CA VAL A 16 -13.57 -14.18 -21.54
C VAL A 16 -13.02 -15.30 -20.67
N VAL A 17 -11.95 -15.98 -21.08
CA VAL A 17 -11.32 -17.04 -20.28
C VAL A 17 -10.77 -16.49 -18.97
N LEU A 18 -10.12 -15.32 -18.99
CA LEU A 18 -9.57 -14.68 -17.80
C LEU A 18 -10.69 -14.29 -16.81
N THR A 19 -11.79 -13.74 -17.31
CA THR A 19 -12.97 -13.41 -16.50
C THR A 19 -13.63 -14.66 -15.92
N PHE A 20 -13.70 -15.74 -16.70
CA PHE A 20 -14.25 -17.02 -16.25
C PHE A 20 -13.37 -17.70 -15.19
N VAL A 21 -12.05 -17.70 -15.37
CA VAL A 21 -11.09 -18.25 -14.39
C VAL A 21 -11.10 -17.43 -13.11
N ALA A 22 -11.14 -16.10 -13.20
CA ALA A 22 -11.27 -15.23 -12.04
C ALA A 22 -12.59 -15.49 -11.29
N GLY A 23 -13.71 -15.65 -12.01
CA GLY A 23 -15.01 -16.00 -11.42
C GLY A 23 -15.02 -17.39 -10.76
N ALA A 24 -14.42 -18.40 -11.41
CA ALA A 24 -14.32 -19.75 -10.88
C ALA A 24 -13.42 -19.83 -9.63
N GLU A 25 -12.32 -19.07 -9.60
CA GLU A 25 -11.46 -18.92 -8.42
C GLU A 25 -12.17 -18.21 -7.27
N LEU A 26 -12.91 -17.14 -7.55
CA LEU A 26 -13.72 -16.43 -6.55
C LEU A 26 -14.79 -17.34 -5.93
N GLN A 27 -15.41 -18.21 -6.74
CA GLN A 27 -16.38 -19.20 -6.28
C GLN A 27 -15.70 -20.33 -5.48
N ARG A 28 -14.56 -20.86 -5.94
CA ARG A 28 -13.80 -21.91 -5.24
C ARG A 28 -13.28 -21.47 -3.88
N ARG A 29 -12.92 -20.19 -3.74
CA ARG A 29 -12.41 -19.62 -2.48
C ARG A 29 -13.51 -19.29 -1.48
N GLY A 30 -14.79 -19.38 -1.86
CA GLY A 30 -15.93 -19.03 -0.99
C GLY A 30 -15.90 -17.58 -0.49
N SER A 31 -15.08 -16.71 -1.07
CA SER A 31 -14.87 -15.34 -0.59
C SER A 31 -16.09 -14.46 -0.82
N LEU A 32 -16.82 -14.69 -1.92
CA LEU A 32 -18.07 -14.00 -2.22
C LEU A 32 -19.21 -14.41 -1.27
N THR A 33 -19.27 -15.68 -0.87
CA THR A 33 -20.24 -16.15 0.12
C THR A 33 -19.89 -15.65 1.52
N PHE A 34 -18.60 -15.68 1.90
CA PHE A 34 -18.13 -15.11 3.18
C PHE A 34 -18.42 -13.62 3.28
N ALA A 35 -18.19 -12.87 2.20
CA ALA A 35 -18.42 -11.44 2.18
C ALA A 35 -19.91 -11.06 2.25
N ARG A 36 -20.77 -11.87 1.63
CA ARG A 36 -22.22 -11.68 1.71
C ARG A 36 -22.79 -12.07 3.07
N GLN A 37 -22.18 -13.03 3.76
CA GLN A 37 -22.61 -13.51 5.07
C GLN A 37 -22.09 -12.64 6.23
N ASN A 38 -20.92 -12.01 6.07
CA ASN A 38 -20.29 -11.18 7.11
C ASN A 38 -20.07 -9.72 6.66
N PRO A 39 -21.10 -9.00 6.17
CA PRO A 39 -20.94 -7.62 5.72
C PRO A 39 -20.53 -6.69 6.85
N GLY A 40 -20.98 -6.95 8.08
CA GLY A 40 -20.65 -6.16 9.27
C GLY A 40 -19.17 -6.24 9.65
N ASP A 41 -18.59 -7.43 9.63
CA ASP A 41 -17.16 -7.61 9.93
C ASP A 41 -16.29 -6.99 8.85
N ILE A 42 -16.63 -7.16 7.57
CA ILE A 42 -15.89 -6.50 6.48
C ILE A 42 -15.92 -4.99 6.64
N TYR A 43 -17.09 -4.41 6.92
CA TYR A 43 -17.21 -2.98 7.13
C TYR A 43 -16.36 -2.52 8.33
N ARG A 44 -16.42 -3.25 9.45
CA ARG A 44 -15.63 -2.94 10.65
C ARG A 44 -14.12 -3.02 10.38
N LEU A 45 -13.65 -4.08 9.73
CA LEU A 45 -12.24 -4.25 9.36
C LEU A 45 -11.79 -3.15 8.40
N LEU A 46 -12.64 -2.78 7.44
CA LEU A 46 -12.35 -1.71 6.50
C LEU A 46 -12.23 -0.36 7.20
N VAL A 47 -13.16 -0.03 8.10
CA VAL A 47 -13.07 1.19 8.92
C VAL A 47 -11.82 1.17 9.80
N GLN A 48 -11.50 0.04 10.43
CA GLN A 48 -10.30 -0.10 11.24
C GLN A 48 -9.02 0.11 10.42
N HIS A 49 -8.99 -0.41 9.19
CA HIS A 49 -7.89 -0.20 8.28
C HIS A 49 -7.76 1.26 7.84
N LEU A 50 -8.87 1.89 7.47
CA LEU A 50 -8.91 3.32 7.11
C LEU A 50 -8.45 4.21 8.25
N GLN A 51 -8.91 3.95 9.48
CA GLN A 51 -8.46 4.69 10.67
C GLN A 51 -6.96 4.55 10.86
N LEU A 52 -6.44 3.32 10.76
CA LEU A 52 -5.02 3.05 10.97
C LEU A 52 -4.15 3.80 9.94
N VAL A 53 -4.50 3.71 8.66
CA VAL A 53 -3.81 4.42 7.57
C VAL A 53 -3.94 5.94 7.73
N PHE A 54 -5.12 6.43 8.10
CA PHE A 54 -5.34 7.87 8.31
C PHE A 54 -4.45 8.43 9.42
N TYR A 55 -4.42 7.78 10.59
CA TYR A 55 -3.57 8.20 11.70
C TYR A 55 -2.09 8.11 11.35
N SER A 56 -1.62 7.00 10.76
CA SER A 56 -0.21 6.86 10.40
C SER A 56 0.22 7.87 9.35
N ALA A 57 -0.57 8.04 8.28
CA ALA A 57 -0.26 8.96 7.19
C ALA A 57 -0.25 10.41 7.67
N SER A 58 -1.21 10.81 8.52
CA SER A 58 -1.24 12.18 9.04
C SER A 58 0.02 12.53 9.83
N ILE A 59 0.49 11.61 10.68
CA ILE A 59 1.73 11.78 11.46
C ILE A 59 2.95 11.79 10.53
N ALA A 60 3.03 10.84 9.60
CA ALA A 60 4.12 10.75 8.63
C ALA A 60 4.26 12.01 7.78
N VAL A 61 3.13 12.56 7.30
CA VAL A 61 3.11 13.81 6.52
C VAL A 61 3.62 14.98 7.34
N VAL A 62 3.17 15.14 8.60
CA VAL A 62 3.62 16.23 9.46
C VAL A 62 5.13 16.15 9.72
N LEU A 63 5.64 14.96 10.05
CA LEU A 63 7.07 14.75 10.30
C LEU A 63 7.90 14.92 9.02
N GLY A 64 7.48 14.31 7.92
CA GLY A 64 8.15 14.41 6.62
C GLY A 64 8.18 15.85 6.10
N LEU A 65 7.09 16.60 6.28
CA LEU A 65 7.03 18.01 5.92
C LEU A 65 7.96 18.86 6.80
N ALA A 66 7.96 18.65 8.13
CA ALA A 66 8.86 19.35 9.03
C ALA A 66 10.33 19.11 8.67
N ILE A 67 10.70 17.85 8.43
CA ILE A 67 12.04 17.44 8.01
C ILE A 67 12.39 18.08 6.66
N GLY A 68 11.49 18.00 5.67
CA GLY A 68 11.67 18.59 4.34
C GLY A 68 11.86 20.11 4.36
N ILE A 69 11.09 20.82 5.20
CA ILE A 69 11.23 22.28 5.39
C ILE A 69 12.61 22.61 6.00
N VAL A 70 13.03 21.88 7.03
CA VAL A 70 14.34 22.10 7.69
C VAL A 70 15.48 21.87 6.70
N LEU A 71 15.40 20.82 5.88
CA LEU A 71 16.38 20.49 4.83
C LEU A 71 16.47 21.55 3.73
N THR A 72 15.38 22.26 3.47
CA THR A 72 15.33 23.31 2.44
C THR A 72 15.83 24.66 2.95
N ARG A 73 16.02 24.82 4.27
CA ARG A 73 16.47 26.08 4.88
C ARG A 73 17.97 26.31 4.61
N GLY A 74 18.36 27.58 4.38
CA GLY A 74 19.72 27.96 3.94
C GLY A 74 20.87 27.48 4.83
N PHE A 75 20.65 27.29 6.14
CA PHE A 75 21.64 26.77 7.08
C PHE A 75 21.99 25.27 6.84
N MET A 76 21.03 24.49 6.31
CA MET A 76 21.20 23.06 6.01
C MET A 76 21.72 22.78 4.60
N ARG A 77 22.00 23.82 3.79
CA ARG A 77 22.40 23.67 2.38
C ARG A 77 23.65 22.78 2.18
N ARG A 78 24.56 22.76 3.17
CA ARG A 78 25.76 21.91 3.17
C ARG A 78 25.45 20.42 3.34
N TYR A 79 24.37 20.09 4.05
CA TYR A 79 23.98 18.71 4.35
C TYR A 79 22.96 18.15 3.35
N ARG A 80 22.45 18.99 2.44
CA ARG A 80 21.37 18.64 1.51
C ARG A 80 21.68 17.36 0.71
N GLU A 81 22.84 17.27 0.07
CA GLU A 81 23.19 16.07 -0.72
C GLU A 81 23.32 14.82 0.15
N THR A 82 24.01 14.93 1.30
CA THR A 82 24.16 13.79 2.21
C THR A 82 22.81 13.30 2.74
N SER A 83 21.93 14.21 3.13
CA SER A 83 20.59 13.87 3.63
C SER A 83 19.69 13.29 2.54
N LEU A 84 19.74 13.82 1.32
CA LEU A 84 18.99 13.25 0.19
C LEU A 84 19.49 11.86 -0.18
N ASN A 85 20.80 11.64 -0.17
CA ASN A 85 21.38 10.31 -0.40
C ASN A 85 20.97 9.33 0.72
N LEU A 86 21.00 9.76 1.98
CA LEU A 86 20.56 8.93 3.10
C LEU A 86 19.08 8.58 3.01
N LEU A 87 18.22 9.56 2.72
CA LEU A 87 16.79 9.36 2.47
C LEU A 87 16.57 8.36 1.33
N GLY A 88 17.33 8.47 0.24
CA GLY A 88 17.29 7.50 -0.86
C GLY A 88 17.63 6.09 -0.41
N ILE A 89 18.65 5.90 0.43
CA ILE A 89 19.00 4.59 0.99
C ILE A 89 17.86 4.07 1.88
N CYS A 90 17.33 4.89 2.79
CA CYS A 90 16.23 4.52 3.67
C CYS A 90 14.98 4.06 2.89
N GLN A 91 14.68 4.69 1.76
CA GLN A 91 13.55 4.32 0.90
C GLN A 91 13.71 2.98 0.19
N THR A 92 14.94 2.44 0.11
CA THR A 92 15.16 1.10 -0.45
C THR A 92 14.90 -0.02 0.57
N VAL A 93 14.73 0.32 1.84
CA VAL A 93 14.41 -0.66 2.88
C VAL A 93 13.00 -1.21 2.62
N PRO A 94 12.83 -2.55 2.50
CA PRO A 94 11.51 -3.13 2.25
C PRO A 94 10.61 -2.95 3.47
N SER A 95 9.35 -2.59 3.23
CA SER A 95 8.35 -2.38 4.29
C SER A 95 8.18 -3.61 5.20
N LEU A 96 8.30 -4.82 4.64
CA LEU A 96 8.24 -6.08 5.38
C LEU A 96 9.33 -6.18 6.47
N ALA A 97 10.54 -5.66 6.22
CA ALA A 97 11.63 -5.68 7.19
C ALA A 97 11.36 -4.70 8.35
N VAL A 98 10.88 -3.49 8.03
CA VAL A 98 10.50 -2.50 9.05
C VAL A 98 9.40 -3.05 9.96
N ILE A 99 8.39 -3.70 9.38
CA ILE A 99 7.30 -4.33 10.14
C ILE A 99 7.83 -5.46 11.03
N ALA A 100 8.70 -6.34 10.52
CA ALA A 100 9.27 -7.44 11.30
C ALA A 100 10.09 -6.96 12.51
N ILE A 101 10.92 -5.91 12.32
CA ILE A 101 11.69 -5.30 13.40
C ILE A 101 10.76 -4.64 14.42
N ALA A 102 9.77 -3.88 13.95
CA ALA A 102 8.80 -3.23 14.82
C ALA A 102 8.00 -4.26 15.64
N MET A 103 7.57 -5.37 15.04
CA MET A 103 6.87 -6.45 15.72
C MET A 103 7.74 -7.15 16.77
N THR A 104 9.03 -7.31 16.49
CA THR A 104 9.97 -7.93 17.44
C THR A 104 10.13 -7.06 18.69
N TYR A 105 10.14 -5.73 18.55
CA TYR A 105 10.38 -4.83 19.68
C TYR A 105 9.09 -4.38 20.41
N LEU A 106 8.03 -4.02 19.67
CA LEU A 106 6.77 -3.51 20.24
C LEU A 106 5.68 -4.60 20.37
N GLY A 107 5.90 -5.80 19.83
CA GLY A 107 4.91 -6.86 19.78
C GLY A 107 3.91 -6.72 18.62
N ILE A 108 2.91 -7.61 18.57
CA ILE A 108 1.87 -7.61 17.53
C ILE A 108 0.72 -6.68 17.96
N GLY A 109 0.33 -5.73 17.11
CA GLY A 109 -0.83 -4.89 17.35
C GLY A 109 -0.92 -3.63 16.48
N GLN A 110 -2.00 -2.87 16.66
CA GLN A 110 -2.23 -1.63 15.91
C GLN A 110 -1.16 -0.56 16.17
N LYS A 111 -0.66 -0.45 17.41
CA LYS A 111 0.40 0.51 17.77
C LYS A 111 1.68 0.26 16.97
N THR A 112 2.06 -1.01 16.86
CA THR A 112 3.22 -1.44 16.07
C THR A 112 3.05 -1.14 14.59
N ALA A 113 1.85 -1.39 14.04
CA ALA A 113 1.56 -1.08 12.65
C ALA A 113 1.64 0.42 12.35
N VAL A 114 1.09 1.26 13.23
CA VAL A 114 1.18 2.72 13.10
C VAL A 114 2.63 3.18 13.16
N PHE A 115 3.43 2.67 14.11
CA PHE A 115 4.85 3.02 14.21
C PHE A 115 5.63 2.63 12.94
N ALA A 116 5.44 1.42 12.43
CA ALA A 116 6.09 0.95 11.21
C ALA A 116 5.69 1.80 9.99
N LEU A 117 4.41 2.15 9.86
CA LEU A 117 3.89 2.98 8.77
C LEU A 117 4.30 4.45 8.84
N VAL A 118 4.69 4.96 10.01
CA VAL A 118 5.19 6.32 10.16
C VAL A 118 6.66 6.43 9.77
N ILE A 119 7.44 5.37 10.01
CA ILE A 119 8.88 5.34 9.73
C ILE A 119 9.18 5.02 8.27
N TYR A 120 8.34 4.19 7.66
CA TYR A 120 8.41 3.86 6.24
C TYR A 120 7.96 5.04 5.38
#